data_AF-A0A938TG85-F1
#
_entry.id   AF-A0A938TG85-F1
#
_cell.length_a   1.000
_cell.length_b   1.000
_cell.length_c   1.000
_cell.angle_alpha   90.00
_cell.angle_beta   90.00
_cell.angle_gamma   90.00
#
_symmetry.space_group_name_H-M   'P 1'
#
loop_
_entity.id
_entity.type
_entity.pdbx_description
1 polymer ?
#
loop_
_entity_poly.entity_id
_entity_poly.type
_entity_poly.pdbx_seq_one_letter_code
_entity_poly.pdbx_strand_id
1 'polypeptide(L)' 'VLYPLSAFRAMSQAALGVYQHILADGTQQAVVPNMQTRMALYDYLGYHAFEQQLDRLFAEKGAE' A
#
# COMPACT_ATOMS: atom_id res chain seq x y z
N VAL A 1 25.05 8.83 -11.10
CA VAL A 1 24.31 9.87 -10.36
C VAL A 1 23.39 9.18 -9.36
N LEU A 2 23.25 9.68 -8.13
CA LEU A 2 22.40 9.10 -7.06
C LEU A 2 21.27 10.07 -6.73
N TYR A 3 20.06 9.55 -6.47
CA TYR A 3 18.86 10.33 -6.10
C TYR A 3 18.39 10.01 -4.67
N PRO A 4 19.16 10.40 -3.64
CA PRO A 4 19.00 9.87 -2.29
C PRO A 4 17.69 10.27 -1.59
N LEU A 5 17.04 11.36 -2.01
CA LEU A 5 15.90 11.95 -1.29
C LEU A 5 14.63 12.11 -2.14
N SER A 6 14.68 11.81 -3.43
CA SER A 6 13.57 12.14 -4.34
C SER A 6 12.27 11.44 -3.93
N ALA A 7 12.33 10.14 -3.67
CA ALA A 7 11.17 9.36 -3.22
C ALA A 7 10.66 9.86 -1.85
N PHE A 8 11.57 10.05 -0.89
CA PHE A 8 11.20 10.48 0.46
C PHE A 8 10.50 11.85 0.46
N ARG A 9 11.03 12.83 -0.28
CA ARG A 9 10.42 14.17 -0.39
C ARG A 9 9.00 14.10 -0.96
N ALA A 10 8.78 13.30 -2.01
CA ALA A 10 7.46 13.12 -2.59
C ALA A 10 6.48 12.46 -1.60
N MET A 11 6.92 11.40 -0.91
CA MET A 11 6.11 10.72 0.11
C MET A 11 5.75 11.64 1.29
N SER A 12 6.70 12.44 1.80
CA SER A 12 6.44 13.39 2.89
C SER A 12 5.41 14.46 2.49
N GLN A 13 5.48 14.98 1.27
CA GLN A 13 4.51 15.97 0.77
C GLN A 13 3.10 15.38 0.64
N ALA A 14 2.99 14.16 0.11
CA ALA A 14 1.71 13.46 0.00
C ALA A 14 1.09 13.19 1.39
N ALA A 15 1.89 12.74 2.34
CA ALA A 15 1.46 12.50 3.72
C ALA A 15 0.96 13.79 4.40
N LEU A 16 1.69 14.90 4.23
CA LEU A 16 1.26 16.21 4.75
C LEU A 16 -0.11 16.61 4.21
N GLY A 17 -0.35 16.43 2.91
CA GLY A 17 -1.65 16.74 2.29
C GLY A 17 -2.79 15.92 2.90
N VAL A 18 -2.58 14.62 3.14
CA VAL A 18 -3.58 13.77 3.82
C VAL A 18 -3.90 14.30 5.22
N TYR A 19 -2.89 14.64 6.03
CA TYR A 19 -3.11 15.16 7.37
C TYR A 19 -3.84 16.49 7.39
N GLN A 20 -3.52 17.41 6.47
CA GLN A 20 -4.20 18.70 6.35
C GLN A 20 -5.68 18.53 6.00
N HIS A 21 -6.01 17.64 5.07
CA HIS A 21 -7.40 17.35 4.71
C HIS A 21 -8.18 16.70 5.84
N ILE A 22 -7.59 15.72 6.54
CA ILE A 22 -8.25 15.11 7.70
C ILE A 22 -8.54 16.16 8.79
N LEU A 23 -7.59 17.07 9.04
CA LEU A 23 -7.74 18.13 10.04
C LEU A 23 -8.82 19.15 9.64
N ALA A 24 -8.87 19.56 8.37
CA ALA A 24 -9.79 20.59 7.89
C ALA A 24 -11.21 20.05 7.64
N ASP A 25 -11.31 18.87 7.02
CA ASP A 25 -12.57 18.32 6.51
C ASP A 25 -13.20 17.33 7.51
N GLY A 26 -12.48 16.96 8.57
CA GLY A 26 -12.89 15.91 9.52
C GLY A 26 -12.88 14.50 8.93
N THR A 27 -12.45 14.35 7.68
CA THR A 27 -12.39 13.08 6.95
C THR A 27 -11.37 13.15 5.81
N GLN A 28 -10.92 11.97 5.37
CA GLN A 28 -9.98 11.76 4.28
C GLN A 28 -10.63 11.65 2.89
N GLN A 29 -11.97 11.71 2.78
CA GLN A 29 -12.69 11.38 1.53
C GLN A 29 -12.14 12.11 0.30
N ALA A 30 -11.81 13.39 0.43
CA ALA A 30 -11.28 14.21 -0.67
C ALA A 30 -9.90 13.76 -1.18
N VAL A 31 -9.11 13.07 -0.36
CA VAL A 31 -7.74 12.64 -0.70
C VAL A 31 -7.63 11.16 -1.07
N VAL A 32 -8.68 10.36 -0.88
CA VAL A 32 -8.70 8.92 -1.27
C VAL A 32 -8.29 8.69 -2.73
N PRO A 33 -8.73 9.49 -3.73
CA PRO A 33 -8.32 9.29 -5.12
C PRO A 33 -6.80 9.40 -5.36
N ASN A 34 -6.07 10.06 -4.45
CA ASN A 34 -4.62 10.25 -4.55
C ASN A 34 -3.83 9.15 -3.82
N MET A 35 -4.50 8.22 -3.14
CA MET A 35 -3.85 7.15 -2.38
C MET A 35 -3.55 5.95 -3.29
N GLN A 36 -2.52 5.19 -2.91
CA GLN A 36 -2.31 3.86 -3.48
C GLN A 36 -3.54 2.99 -3.20
N THR A 37 -4.09 2.36 -4.23
CA THR A 37 -5.21 1.43 -4.05
C THR A 37 -4.74 0.17 -3.33
N ARG A 38 -5.66 -0.50 -2.62
CA ARG A 38 -5.37 -1.78 -1.95
C ARG A 38 -4.82 -2.83 -2.91
N MET A 39 -5.35 -2.91 -4.13
CA MET A 39 -4.88 -3.86 -5.14
C MET A 39 -3.46 -3.55 -5.59
N ALA A 40 -3.15 -2.28 -5.88
CA ALA A 40 -1.79 -1.89 -6.23
C ALA A 40 -0.79 -2.16 -5.08
N LEU A 41 -1.23 -2.03 -3.82
CA LEU A 41 -0.40 -2.42 -2.68
C LEU A 41 -0.17 -3.94 -2.62
N TYR A 42 -1.20 -4.75 -2.90
CA TYR A 42 -1.07 -6.21 -2.91
C TYR A 42 -0.14 -6.71 -4.01
N ASP A 43 -0.23 -6.12 -5.19
CA ASP A 43 0.67 -6.40 -6.29
C ASP A 43 2.12 -6.08 -5.89
N TYR A 44 2.35 -4.90 -5.30
CA TYR A 44 3.68 -4.49 -4.83
C TYR A 44 4.24 -5.41 -3.73
N LEU A 45 3.39 -5.85 -2.80
CA LEU A 45 3.78 -6.76 -1.71
C LEU A 45 3.93 -8.21 -2.17
N GLY A 46 3.60 -8.55 -3.42
CA GLY A 46 3.60 -9.93 -3.90
C GLY A 46 2.59 -10.81 -3.17
N TYR A 47 1.50 -10.22 -2.68
CA TYR A 47 0.54 -10.87 -1.78
C TYR A 47 -0.04 -12.17 -2.38
N HIS A 48 -0.39 -12.17 -3.67
CA HIS A 48 -0.93 -13.35 -4.35
C HIS A 48 0.07 -14.49 -4.50
N ALA A 49 1.37 -14.18 -4.63
CA ALA A 49 2.40 -15.21 -4.68
C ALA A 49 2.55 -15.90 -3.32
N PHE A 50 2.38 -15.13 -2.24
CA PHE A 50 2.37 -15.66 -0.88
C PHE A 50 1.16 -16.56 -0.62
N GLU A 51 -0.06 -16.15 -1.00
CA GLU A 51 -1.25 -17.02 -0.91
C GLU A 51 -1.07 -18.33 -1.68
N GLN A 52 -0.59 -18.28 -2.93
CA GLN A 52 -0.34 -19.48 -3.73
C GLN A 52 0.73 -20.41 -3.14
N GLN A 53 1.69 -19.86 -2.37
CA GLN A 53 2.66 -20.69 -1.65
C GLN A 53 2.02 -21.39 -0.46
N LEU A 54 1.16 -20.70 0.29
CA LEU A 54 0.42 -21.31 1.40
C LEU A 54 -0.52 -22.40 0.88
N ASP A 55 -1.29 -22.13 -0.17
CA ASP A 55 -2.21 -23.11 -0.76
C ASP A 55 -1.48 -24.39 -1.17
N ARG A 56 -0.33 -24.28 -1.84
CA ARG A 56 0.49 -25.45 -2.20
C ARG A 56 0.97 -26.22 -0.98
N LEU A 57 1.50 -25.51 0.02
CA LEU A 57 2.07 -26.13 1.22
C LEU A 57 1.02 -26.88 2.05
N PHE A 58 -0.22 -26.40 2.09
CA PHE A 58 -1.30 -27.01 2.86
C PHE A 58 -2.17 -27.97 2.04
N ALA A 59 -2.24 -27.83 0.72
CA ALA A 59 -2.81 -28.85 -0.17
C ALA A 59 -1.96 -30.13 -0.20
N GLU A 60 -0.63 -30.00 -0.18
CA GLU A 60 0.30 -31.15 -0.12
C GLU A 60 0.28 -31.87 1.23
N LYS A 61 -0.06 -31.16 2.32
CA LYS A 61 -0.15 -31.73 3.67
C LYS A 61 -1.48 -32.42 3.98
N GLY A 62 -2.45 -32.41 3.05
CA GLY A 62 -3.78 -32.98 3.28
C GLY A 62 -4.45 -32.35 4.49
N ALA A 63 -4.90 -31.09 4.35
CA ALA A 63 -5.73 -30.47 5.37
C ALA A 63 -7.06 -31.23 5.50
N GLU A 64 -7.21 -31.99 6.58
CA GLU A 64 -8.50 -32.18 7.28
C GLU A 64 -8.82 -30.95 8.14
#